data_AF-A0A5J4UXL9-F1
#
_entry.id   AF-A0A5J4UXL9-F1
#
_cell.length_a   1.000
_cell.length_b   1.000
_cell.length_c   1.000
_cell.angle_alpha   90.00
_cell.angle_beta   90.00
_cell.angle_gamma   90.00
#
_symmetry.space_group_name_H-M   'P 1'
#
loop_
_entity.id
_entity.type
_entity.pdbx_description
1 polymer ?
#
loop_
_entity_poly.entity_id
_entity_poly.type
_entity_poly.pdbx_seq_one_letter_code
_entity_poly.pdbx_strand_id
1 'polypeptide(L)'
;MTAESDVFAVGEVIFELLSGRHPFESRTEQGMIENICKGEIAPFPAYTEGSMKQIVLAMMNHNPSRRPSAKEVLSHDVVRMYLRLYQGRQNVDESGRMQILLQEKDREKQRANFAVQRILQIEQERDNEKRRVDEYKARADQSNQRIQVLEGEKQDQIRRAEAAEDEITRLRLQLAQKDQEIQDLTIRPQPRTGMIPHINVVEE
;
A
#
# COMPACT_ATOMS: atom_id res chain seq x y z
N MET A 1 -13.88 -60.67 -10.28
CA MET A 1 -13.97 -59.91 -9.02
C MET A 1 -15.45 -59.72 -8.74
N THR A 2 -15.92 -60.12 -7.56
CA THR A 2 -17.33 -59.97 -7.15
C THR A 2 -17.40 -59.18 -5.85
N ALA A 3 -18.52 -58.53 -5.57
CA ALA A 3 -18.68 -57.72 -4.38
C ALA A 3 -18.49 -58.54 -3.08
N GLU A 4 -18.85 -59.83 -3.12
CA GLU A 4 -18.67 -60.77 -2.01
C GLU A 4 -17.19 -61.12 -1.78
N SER A 5 -16.38 -61.18 -2.85
CA SER A 5 -14.93 -61.33 -2.72
C SER A 5 -14.28 -60.07 -2.15
N ASP A 6 -14.76 -58.88 -2.50
CA ASP A 6 -14.26 -57.62 -1.94
C ASP A 6 -14.59 -57.51 -0.43
N VAL A 7 -15.80 -57.90 -0.01
CA VAL A 7 -16.18 -57.96 1.41
C VAL A 7 -15.27 -58.92 2.19
N PHE A 8 -14.95 -60.07 1.60
CA PHE A 8 -14.03 -61.04 2.22
C PHE A 8 -12.65 -60.43 2.43
N ALA A 9 -12.08 -59.81 1.39
CA ALA A 9 -10.77 -59.16 1.48
C ALA A 9 -10.74 -58.03 2.52
N VAL A 10 -11.81 -57.22 2.62
CA VAL A 10 -11.92 -56.21 3.69
C VAL A 10 -11.97 -56.87 5.06
N GLY A 11 -12.65 -58.00 5.20
CA GLY A 11 -12.65 -58.79 6.44
C GLY A 11 -11.26 -59.23 6.85
N GLU A 12 -10.43 -59.68 5.89
CA GLU A 12 -9.04 -60.06 6.13
C GLU A 12 -8.19 -58.88 6.61
N VAL A 13 -8.31 -57.73 5.93
CA VAL A 13 -7.60 -56.50 6.32
C VAL A 13 -8.00 -56.06 7.73
N ILE A 14 -9.29 -56.10 8.07
CA ILE A 14 -9.74 -55.72 9.42
C ILE A 14 -9.21 -56.72 10.46
N PHE A 15 -9.23 -58.02 10.18
CA PHE A 15 -8.63 -59.01 11.06
C PHE A 15 -7.14 -58.73 11.30
N GLU A 16 -6.40 -58.42 10.25
CA GLU A 16 -4.97 -58.14 10.32
C GLU A 16 -4.69 -56.87 11.14
N LEU A 17 -5.46 -55.80 10.95
CA LEU A 17 -5.37 -54.59 11.76
C LEU A 17 -5.68 -54.85 13.24
N LEU A 18 -6.62 -55.76 13.53
CA LEU A 18 -7.01 -56.10 14.89
C LEU A 18 -6.06 -57.09 15.56
N SER A 19 -5.28 -57.87 14.83
CA SER A 19 -4.47 -58.98 15.39
C SER A 19 -2.97 -58.85 15.14
N GLY A 20 -2.57 -58.01 14.18
CA GLY A 20 -1.21 -57.89 13.67
C GLY A 20 -0.74 -59.11 12.86
N ARG A 21 -1.65 -60.02 12.47
CA ARG A 21 -1.33 -61.25 11.71
C ARG A 21 -2.40 -61.53 10.65
N HIS A 22 -2.01 -62.17 9.56
CA HIS A 22 -2.97 -62.56 8.52
C HIS A 22 -3.91 -63.67 9.03
N PRO A 23 -5.24 -63.63 8.73
CA PRO A 23 -6.19 -64.63 9.23
C PRO A 23 -5.87 -66.07 8.81
N PHE A 24 -5.28 -66.25 7.63
CA PHE A 24 -4.90 -67.57 7.09
C PHE A 24 -3.37 -67.78 7.04
N GLU A 25 -2.63 -67.10 7.91
CA GLU A 25 -1.16 -67.18 7.96
C GLU A 25 -0.66 -68.63 8.02
N SER A 26 0.34 -68.93 7.18
CA SER A 26 1.01 -70.23 7.12
C SER A 26 2.48 -70.06 6.74
N ARG A 27 3.30 -71.09 7.01
CA ARG A 27 4.73 -71.11 6.64
C ARG A 27 4.96 -71.24 5.13
N THR A 28 3.96 -71.70 4.38
CA THR A 28 4.02 -71.89 2.93
C THR A 28 2.76 -71.33 2.28
N GLU A 29 2.90 -70.87 1.04
CA GLU A 29 1.77 -70.41 0.21
C GLU A 29 0.70 -71.50 0.07
N GLN A 30 1.11 -72.75 -0.17
CA GLN A 30 0.19 -73.88 -0.25
C GLN A 30 -0.62 -74.08 1.04
N GLY A 31 0.02 -73.94 2.21
CA GLY A 31 -0.70 -74.03 3.48
C GLY A 31 -1.65 -72.85 3.72
N MET A 32 -1.31 -71.64 3.24
CA MET A 32 -2.24 -70.51 3.28
C MET A 32 -3.46 -70.77 2.40
N ILE A 33 -3.27 -71.28 1.18
CA ILE A 33 -4.37 -71.68 0.28
C ILE A 33 -5.24 -72.75 0.94
N GLU A 34 -4.64 -73.76 1.57
CA GLU A 34 -5.39 -74.79 2.30
C GLU A 34 -6.20 -74.21 3.46
N ASN A 35 -5.64 -73.29 4.24
CA ASN A 35 -6.34 -72.63 5.33
C ASN A 35 -7.53 -71.81 4.81
N ILE A 36 -7.38 -71.10 3.69
CA ILE A 36 -8.46 -70.36 3.02
C ILE A 36 -9.55 -71.33 2.55
N CYS A 37 -9.18 -72.40 1.86
CA CYS A 37 -10.11 -73.40 1.33
C CYS A 37 -10.85 -74.19 2.43
N LYS A 38 -10.26 -74.35 3.61
CA LYS A 38 -10.91 -74.99 4.77
C LYS A 38 -11.68 -73.99 5.64
N GLY A 39 -11.44 -72.68 5.46
CA GLY A 39 -11.97 -71.64 6.34
C GLY A 39 -11.33 -71.66 7.75
N GLU A 40 -10.09 -72.14 7.86
CA GLU A 40 -9.34 -72.21 9.11
C GLU A 40 -8.72 -70.85 9.44
N ILE A 41 -9.49 -70.02 10.15
CA ILE A 41 -9.09 -68.68 10.56
C ILE A 41 -8.31 -68.74 11.89
N ALA A 42 -7.19 -68.02 11.95
CA ALA A 42 -6.41 -67.82 13.16
C ALA A 42 -7.25 -67.24 14.32
N PRO A 43 -6.93 -67.56 15.58
CA PRO A 43 -7.70 -67.06 16.70
C PRO A 43 -7.59 -65.53 16.81
N PHE A 44 -8.73 -64.88 17.00
CA PHE A 44 -8.77 -63.46 17.35
C PHE A 44 -8.06 -63.20 18.68
N PRO A 45 -7.44 -62.01 18.85
CA PRO A 45 -6.93 -61.58 20.15
C PRO A 45 -8.03 -61.52 21.21
N ALA A 46 -7.64 -61.74 22.48
CA ALA A 46 -8.58 -61.77 23.60
C ALA A 46 -9.32 -60.44 23.85
N TYR A 47 -8.79 -59.31 23.38
CA TYR A 47 -9.47 -58.01 23.47
C TYR A 47 -10.50 -57.79 22.36
N THR A 48 -10.48 -58.59 21.31
CA THR A 48 -11.41 -58.49 20.18
C THR A 48 -12.58 -59.43 20.41
N GLU A 49 -13.53 -58.98 21.22
CA GLU A 49 -14.73 -59.73 21.57
C GLU A 49 -16.02 -59.07 21.07
N GLY A 50 -17.14 -59.78 21.23
CA GLY A 50 -18.48 -59.25 20.95
C GLY A 50 -18.73 -58.92 19.48
N SER A 51 -19.50 -57.86 19.25
CA SER A 51 -20.05 -57.48 17.94
C SER A 51 -18.99 -57.23 16.86
N MET A 52 -17.78 -56.78 17.24
CA MET A 52 -16.69 -56.56 16.27
C MET A 52 -16.16 -57.89 15.71
N LYS A 53 -15.86 -58.86 16.58
CA LYS A 53 -15.43 -60.19 16.16
C LYS A 53 -16.48 -60.87 15.28
N GLN A 54 -17.75 -60.75 15.64
CA GLN A 54 -18.87 -61.36 14.92
C GLN A 54 -18.99 -60.83 13.48
N ILE A 55 -18.96 -59.50 13.29
CA ILE A 55 -19.10 -58.94 11.94
C ILE A 55 -17.90 -59.26 11.04
N VAL A 56 -16.68 -59.26 11.59
CA VAL A 56 -15.46 -59.59 10.82
C VAL A 56 -15.44 -61.06 10.40
N LEU A 57 -15.85 -61.98 11.29
CA LEU A 57 -16.03 -63.40 10.94
C LEU A 57 -17.13 -63.61 9.89
N ALA A 58 -18.22 -62.84 9.95
CA ALA A 58 -19.29 -62.92 8.95
C ALA A 58 -18.83 -62.43 7.56
N MET A 59 -17.99 -61.39 7.49
CA MET A 59 -17.39 -60.92 6.25
C MET A 59 -16.46 -61.97 5.62
N MET A 60 -15.71 -62.70 6.45
CA MET A 60 -14.82 -63.79 6.01
C MET A 60 -15.52 -65.16 5.92
N ASN A 61 -16.84 -65.21 5.75
CA ASN A 61 -17.54 -66.49 5.63
C ASN A 61 -17.06 -67.27 4.40
N HIS A 62 -16.79 -68.57 4.58
CA HIS A 62 -16.37 -69.44 3.48
C HIS A 62 -17.38 -69.47 2.34
N ASN A 63 -18.68 -69.44 2.63
CA ASN A 63 -19.73 -69.35 1.61
C ASN A 63 -19.96 -67.88 1.21
N PRO A 64 -19.69 -67.49 -0.06
CA PRO A 64 -19.86 -66.11 -0.53
C PRO A 64 -21.27 -65.56 -0.31
N SER A 65 -22.31 -66.38 -0.51
CA SER A 65 -23.72 -65.97 -0.34
C SER A 65 -24.12 -65.73 1.12
N ARG A 66 -23.29 -66.13 2.08
CA ARG A 66 -23.52 -65.88 3.51
C ARG A 66 -22.76 -64.66 4.03
N ARG A 67 -21.93 -64.03 3.19
CA ARG A 67 -21.23 -62.80 3.56
C ARG A 67 -22.26 -61.65 3.54
N PRO A 68 -22.23 -60.75 4.54
CA PRO A 68 -23.05 -59.55 4.50
C PRO A 68 -22.62 -58.68 3.31
N SER A 69 -23.58 -58.01 2.69
CA SER A 69 -23.28 -56.93 1.75
C SER A 69 -22.56 -55.78 2.45
N ALA A 70 -21.82 -54.96 1.70
CA ALA A 70 -21.20 -53.75 2.24
C ALA A 70 -22.22 -52.84 2.96
N LYS A 71 -23.47 -52.77 2.44
CA LYS A 71 -24.56 -52.02 3.07
C LYS A 71 -24.94 -52.58 4.44
N GLU A 72 -24.99 -53.90 4.58
CA GLU A 72 -25.27 -54.57 5.86
C GLU A 72 -24.13 -54.39 6.86
N VAL A 73 -22.87 -54.47 6.41
CA VAL A 73 -21.69 -54.16 7.24
C VAL A 73 -21.76 -52.73 7.76
N LEU A 74 -22.01 -51.75 6.89
CA LEU A 74 -22.16 -50.33 7.28
C LEU A 74 -23.36 -50.08 8.20
N SER A 75 -24.38 -50.94 8.13
CA SER A 75 -25.56 -50.90 8.98
C SER A 75 -25.38 -51.66 10.29
N HIS A 76 -24.25 -52.32 10.52
CA HIS A 76 -23.99 -53.00 11.78
C HIS A 76 -23.81 -51.99 12.93
N ASP A 77 -24.34 -52.27 14.12
CA ASP A 77 -24.42 -51.27 15.20
C ASP A 77 -23.05 -50.79 15.67
N VAL A 78 -22.06 -51.69 15.74
CA VAL A 78 -20.68 -51.31 16.09
C VAL A 78 -20.08 -50.37 15.06
N VAL A 79 -20.33 -50.61 13.76
CA VAL A 79 -19.81 -49.80 12.66
C VAL A 79 -20.50 -48.43 12.67
N ARG A 80 -21.83 -48.39 12.83
CA ARG A 80 -22.59 -47.15 12.97
C ARG A 80 -22.16 -46.33 14.18
N MET A 81 -21.87 -46.96 15.30
CA MET A 81 -21.36 -46.28 16.50
C MET A 81 -20.03 -45.57 16.20
N TYR A 82 -19.06 -46.28 15.60
CA TYR A 82 -17.78 -45.68 15.23
C TYR A 82 -17.94 -44.56 14.20
N LEU A 83 -18.75 -44.76 13.15
CA LEU A 83 -19.01 -43.72 12.15
C LEU A 83 -19.55 -42.43 12.78
N ARG A 84 -20.48 -42.53 13.74
CA ARG A 84 -20.98 -41.36 14.49
C ARG A 84 -19.90 -40.68 15.31
N LEU A 85 -19.02 -41.44 15.96
CA LEU A 85 -17.91 -40.87 16.74
C LEU A 85 -16.91 -40.11 15.86
N TYR A 86 -16.58 -40.65 14.69
CA TYR A 86 -15.68 -39.98 13.74
C TYR A 86 -16.30 -38.71 13.14
N GLN A 87 -17.58 -38.76 12.76
CA GLN A 87 -18.32 -37.58 12.27
C GLN A 87 -18.40 -36.48 13.35
N GLY A 88 -18.68 -36.86 14.60
CA GLY A 88 -18.70 -35.93 15.72
C GLY A 88 -17.37 -35.21 15.93
N ARG A 89 -16.23 -35.90 15.79
CA ARG A 89 -14.89 -35.29 15.90
C ARG A 89 -14.57 -34.35 14.74
N GLN A 90 -14.86 -34.74 13.51
CA GLN A 90 -14.57 -33.89 12.34
C GLN A 90 -15.35 -32.57 12.37
N ASN A 91 -16.61 -32.60 12.80
CA ASN A 91 -17.44 -31.39 12.89
C ASN A 91 -16.88 -30.36 13.90
N VAL A 92 -16.29 -30.83 15.01
CA VAL A 92 -15.67 -29.95 16.02
C VAL A 92 -14.40 -29.30 15.46
N ASP A 93 -13.57 -30.07 14.76
CA ASP A 93 -12.35 -29.55 14.14
C ASP A 93 -12.63 -28.55 13.01
N GLU A 94 -13.65 -28.81 12.19
CA GLU A 94 -14.08 -27.91 11.11
C GLU A 94 -14.72 -26.62 11.65
N SER A 95 -15.53 -26.72 12.70
CA SER A 95 -16.09 -25.55 13.39
C SER A 95 -14.99 -24.65 13.98
N GLY A 96 -13.97 -25.24 14.60
CA GLY A 96 -12.82 -24.49 15.12
C GLY A 96 -12.04 -23.77 14.01
N ARG A 97 -11.80 -24.43 12.88
CA ARG A 97 -11.14 -23.81 11.71
C ARG A 97 -11.97 -22.67 11.13
N MET A 98 -13.28 -22.85 11.01
CA MET A 98 -14.20 -21.83 10.51
C MET A 98 -14.19 -20.59 11.42
N GLN A 99 -14.16 -20.78 12.75
CA GLN A 99 -14.11 -19.67 13.70
C GLN A 99 -12.82 -18.85 13.57
N ILE A 100 -11.68 -19.50 13.35
CA ILE A 100 -10.39 -18.80 13.12
C ILE A 100 -10.45 -17.97 11.83
N LEU A 101 -10.95 -18.55 10.74
CA LEU A 101 -11.10 -17.86 9.46
C LEU A 101 -12.01 -16.62 9.57
N LEU A 102 -13.13 -16.74 10.29
CA LEU A 102 -14.04 -15.62 10.52
C LEU A 102 -13.39 -14.51 11.34
N GLN A 103 -12.66 -14.86 12.41
CA GLN A 103 -11.92 -13.88 13.21
C GLN A 103 -10.83 -13.17 12.41
N GLU A 104 -10.11 -13.90 11.55
CA GLU A 104 -9.09 -13.32 10.69
C GLU A 104 -9.69 -12.35 9.68
N LYS A 105 -10.79 -12.74 9.02
CA LYS A 105 -11.53 -11.88 8.09
C LYS A 105 -12.04 -10.60 8.77
N ASP A 106 -12.56 -10.70 9.98
CA ASP A 106 -13.03 -9.53 10.74
C ASP A 106 -11.88 -8.60 11.12
N ARG A 107 -10.71 -9.15 11.50
CA ARG A 107 -9.48 -8.37 11.76
C ARG A 107 -8.99 -7.66 10.51
N GLU A 108 -8.98 -8.33 9.37
CA GLU A 108 -8.61 -7.70 8.08
C GLU A 108 -9.53 -6.55 7.73
N LYS A 109 -10.85 -6.74 7.89
CA LYS A 109 -11.83 -5.68 7.67
C LYS A 109 -11.60 -4.48 8.58
N GLN A 110 -11.29 -4.70 9.86
CA GLN A 110 -10.95 -3.62 10.79
C GLN A 110 -9.68 -2.87 10.37
N ARG A 111 -8.64 -3.59 9.95
CA ARG A 111 -7.40 -2.98 9.44
C ARG A 111 -7.65 -2.14 8.20
N ALA A 112 -8.44 -2.65 7.24
CA ALA A 112 -8.81 -1.94 6.03
C ALA A 112 -9.59 -0.65 6.36
N ASN A 113 -10.56 -0.73 7.27
CA ASN A 113 -11.33 0.44 7.70
C ASN A 113 -10.43 1.52 8.33
N PHE A 114 -9.47 1.12 9.16
CA PHE A 114 -8.51 2.05 9.76
C PHE A 114 -7.60 2.70 8.71
N ALA A 115 -7.10 1.93 7.74
CA ALA A 115 -6.30 2.44 6.65
C ALA A 115 -7.06 3.47 5.79
N VAL A 116 -8.33 3.19 5.48
CA VAL A 116 -9.20 4.11 4.74
C VAL A 116 -9.40 5.42 5.50
N GLN A 117 -9.69 5.36 6.80
CA GLN A 117 -9.83 6.57 7.62
C GLN A 117 -8.55 7.42 7.63
N ARG A 118 -7.39 6.77 7.69
CA ARG A 118 -6.10 7.46 7.66
C ARG A 118 -5.79 8.10 6.31
N ILE A 119 -6.12 7.44 5.20
CA ILE A 119 -5.98 8.01 3.85
C ILE A 119 -6.83 9.28 3.72
N LEU A 120 -8.08 9.24 4.16
CA LEU A 120 -8.98 10.40 4.13
C LEU A 120 -8.42 11.59 4.92
N GLN A 121 -7.81 11.35 6.09
CA GLN A 121 -7.14 12.40 6.87
C GLN A 121 -5.97 13.01 6.10
N ILE A 122 -5.11 12.17 5.52
CA ILE A 122 -3.95 12.63 4.73
C ILE A 122 -4.40 13.45 3.51
N GLU A 123 -5.47 13.03 2.83
CA GLU A 123 -6.02 13.77 1.69
C GLU A 123 -6.55 15.14 2.11
N GLN A 124 -7.27 15.23 3.23
CA GLN A 124 -7.72 16.51 3.77
C GLN A 124 -6.56 17.44 4.14
N GLU A 125 -5.52 16.92 4.79
CA GLU A 125 -4.32 17.68 5.14
C GLU A 125 -3.60 18.20 3.88
N ARG A 126 -3.44 17.34 2.88
CA ARG A 126 -2.81 17.70 1.60
C ARG A 126 -3.60 18.79 0.87
N ASP A 127 -4.93 18.70 0.87
CA ASP A 127 -5.78 19.69 0.22
C ASP A 127 -5.74 21.04 0.94
N ASN A 128 -5.66 21.03 2.28
CA ASN A 128 -5.46 22.25 3.08
C ASN A 128 -4.09 22.87 2.83
N GLU A 129 -3.03 22.08 2.79
CA GLU A 129 -1.69 22.58 2.52
C GLU A 129 -1.57 23.15 1.11
N LYS A 130 -2.21 22.52 0.12
CA LYS A 130 -2.29 23.06 -1.24
C LYS A 130 -2.94 24.44 -1.27
N ARG A 131 -4.06 24.63 -0.57
CA ARG A 131 -4.71 25.95 -0.44
C ARG A 131 -3.78 26.99 0.17
N ARG A 132 -3.03 26.63 1.21
CA ARG A 132 -2.05 27.55 1.83
C ARG A 132 -0.95 27.94 0.85
N VAL A 133 -0.40 26.98 0.11
CA VAL A 133 0.62 27.23 -0.91
C VAL A 133 0.09 28.17 -2.00
N ASP A 134 -1.14 27.95 -2.48
CA ASP A 134 -1.76 28.79 -3.50
C ASP A 134 -1.97 30.24 -2.98
N GLU A 135 -2.38 30.40 -1.71
CA GLU A 135 -2.48 31.73 -1.07
C GLU A 135 -1.12 32.42 -0.94
N TYR A 136 -0.07 31.71 -0.52
CA TYR A 136 1.28 32.27 -0.42
C TYR A 136 1.81 32.71 -1.79
N LYS A 137 1.58 31.91 -2.85
CA LYS A 137 1.95 32.28 -4.22
C LYS A 137 1.22 33.54 -4.69
N ALA A 138 -0.10 33.60 -4.50
CA ALA A 138 -0.88 34.77 -4.89
C ALA A 138 -0.39 36.06 -4.20
N ARG A 139 -0.03 35.99 -2.91
CA ARG A 139 0.56 37.12 -2.18
C ARG A 139 1.93 37.51 -2.72
N ALA A 140 2.78 36.54 -3.02
CA ALA A 140 4.10 36.79 -3.59
C ALA A 140 3.99 37.43 -4.98
N ASP A 141 3.08 36.95 -5.83
CA ASP A 141 2.82 37.51 -7.16
C ASP A 141 2.33 38.95 -7.08
N GLN A 142 1.40 39.24 -6.16
CA GLN A 142 0.94 40.60 -5.91
C GLN A 142 2.07 41.53 -5.43
N SER A 143 2.94 41.03 -4.54
CA SER A 143 4.12 41.78 -4.09
C SER A 143 5.10 42.05 -5.23
N ASN A 144 5.37 41.04 -6.06
CA ASN A 144 6.27 41.17 -7.21
C ASN A 144 5.74 42.16 -8.25
N GLN A 145 4.44 42.12 -8.55
CA GLN A 145 3.80 43.12 -9.43
C GLN A 145 3.95 44.53 -8.87
N ARG A 146 3.78 44.71 -7.56
CA ARG A 146 3.94 46.02 -6.91
C ARG A 146 5.38 46.52 -6.96
N ILE A 147 6.36 45.64 -6.73
CA ILE A 147 7.79 45.97 -6.87
C ILE A 147 8.08 46.43 -8.30
N GLN A 148 7.59 45.70 -9.30
CA GLN A 148 7.79 46.04 -10.72
C GLN A 148 7.21 47.41 -11.09
N VAL A 149 6.02 47.75 -10.58
CA VAL A 149 5.42 49.09 -10.79
C VAL A 149 6.30 50.18 -10.17
N LEU A 150 6.72 49.99 -8.90
CA LEU A 150 7.57 50.96 -8.19
C LEU A 150 8.94 51.14 -8.87
N GLU A 151 9.52 50.06 -9.41
CA GLU A 151 10.76 50.14 -10.20
C GLU A 151 10.58 50.95 -11.48
N GLY A 152 9.46 50.76 -12.19
CA GLY A 152 9.10 51.57 -13.34
C GLY A 152 8.98 53.06 -13.01
N GLU A 153 8.24 53.38 -11.95
CA GLU A 153 8.09 54.76 -11.46
C GLU A 153 9.42 55.39 -11.05
N LYS A 154 10.29 54.63 -10.36
CA LYS A 154 11.64 55.07 -10.00
C LYS A 154 12.47 55.37 -11.25
N GLN A 155 12.41 54.52 -12.27
CA GLN A 155 13.15 54.72 -13.50
C GLN A 155 12.66 55.97 -14.25
N ASP A 156 11.35 56.24 -14.25
CA ASP A 156 10.77 57.46 -14.79
C ASP A 156 11.20 58.71 -14.02
N GLN A 157 11.25 58.65 -12.69
CA GLN A 157 11.76 59.76 -11.88
C GLN A 157 13.22 60.05 -12.18
N ILE A 158 14.07 59.02 -12.29
CA ILE A 158 15.48 59.17 -12.67
C ILE A 158 15.58 59.87 -14.02
N ARG A 159 14.86 59.39 -15.05
CA ARG A 159 14.87 60.03 -16.38
C ARG A 159 14.44 61.50 -16.36
N ARG A 160 13.41 61.84 -15.57
CA ARG A 160 12.94 63.23 -15.45
C ARG A 160 13.97 64.12 -14.74
N ALA A 161 14.64 63.61 -13.72
CA ALA A 161 15.69 64.33 -13.02
C ALA A 161 16.89 64.59 -13.95
N GLU A 162 17.34 63.57 -14.69
CA GLU A 162 18.41 63.72 -15.70
C GLU A 162 18.05 64.77 -16.76
N ALA A 163 16.83 64.74 -17.31
CA ALA A 163 16.39 65.73 -18.30
C ALA A 163 16.36 67.17 -17.73
N ALA A 164 15.94 67.33 -16.47
CA ALA A 164 15.96 68.63 -15.80
C ALA A 164 17.39 69.12 -15.56
N GLU A 165 18.33 68.24 -15.21
CA GLU A 165 19.75 68.57 -15.08
C GLU A 165 20.38 69.01 -16.40
N ASP A 166 20.06 68.33 -17.50
CA ASP A 166 20.48 68.72 -18.85
C ASP A 166 19.95 70.11 -19.23
N GLU A 167 18.68 70.39 -18.90
CA GLU A 167 18.06 71.68 -19.17
C GLU A 167 18.67 72.81 -18.32
N ILE A 168 18.93 72.56 -17.03
CA ILE A 168 19.66 73.50 -16.16
C ILE A 168 21.04 73.79 -16.75
N THR A 169 21.75 72.76 -17.21
CA THR A 169 23.08 72.89 -17.81
C THR A 169 23.04 73.76 -19.07
N ARG A 170 22.04 73.56 -19.93
CA ARG A 170 21.82 74.37 -21.13
C ARG A 170 21.53 75.83 -20.79
N LEU A 171 20.63 76.09 -19.85
CA LEU A 171 20.28 77.47 -19.43
C LEU A 171 21.47 78.20 -18.83
N ARG A 172 22.31 77.53 -18.04
CA ARG A 172 23.57 78.10 -17.51
C ARG A 172 24.52 78.52 -18.63
N LEU A 173 24.65 77.71 -19.69
CA LEU A 173 25.48 78.06 -20.85
C LEU A 173 24.93 79.30 -21.58
N GLN A 174 23.61 79.38 -21.77
CA GLN A 174 22.98 80.55 -22.39
C GLN A 174 23.16 81.83 -21.55
N LEU A 175 23.00 81.73 -20.23
CA LEU A 175 23.26 82.84 -19.32
C LEU A 175 24.72 83.31 -19.44
N ALA A 176 25.69 82.40 -19.41
CA ALA A 176 27.10 82.75 -19.58
C ALA A 176 27.39 83.45 -20.92
N GLN A 177 26.76 83.00 -22.01
CA GLN A 177 26.86 83.68 -23.31
C GLN A 177 26.26 85.08 -23.28
N LYS A 178 25.11 85.27 -22.62
CA LYS A 178 24.46 86.57 -22.48
C LYS A 178 25.28 87.53 -21.60
N ASP A 179 25.88 87.03 -20.52
CA ASP A 179 26.77 87.82 -19.66
C ASP A 179 28.00 88.31 -20.44
N GLN A 180 28.55 87.47 -21.31
CA GLN A 180 29.65 87.84 -22.20
C GLN A 180 29.23 88.90 -23.24
N GLU A 181 28.05 88.77 -23.84
CA GLU A 181 27.48 89.76 -24.77
C GLU A 181 27.23 91.12 -24.09
N ILE A 182 26.77 91.12 -22.83
CA ILE A 182 26.62 92.34 -22.01
C ILE A 182 27.98 93.00 -21.75
N GLN A 183 29.01 92.22 -21.39
CA GLN A 183 30.37 92.76 -21.23
C GLN A 183 30.88 93.43 -22.51
N ASP A 184 30.70 92.80 -23.67
CA ASP A 184 31.12 93.36 -24.96
C ASP A 184 30.37 94.64 -25.35
N LEU A 185 29.07 94.74 -25.06
CA LEU A 185 28.26 95.95 -25.30
C LEU A 185 28.67 97.12 -24.39
N THR A 186 29.14 96.84 -23.18
CA THR A 186 29.60 97.83 -22.21
C THR A 186 30.94 98.48 -22.63
N ILE A 187 31.66 97.88 -23.59
CA ILE A 187 32.99 98.31 -24.06
C ILE A 187 32.93 99.22 -25.32
N ARG A 188 31.75 99.62 -25.82
CA ARG A 188 31.68 100.54 -26.99
C ARG A 188 32.26 101.94 -26.67
N PRO A 189 33.19 102.49 -27.49
CA PRO A 189 33.89 103.74 -27.19
C PRO A 189 33.05 104.99 -27.51
N GLN A 190 33.02 105.95 -26.58
CA GLN A 190 32.54 107.33 -26.82
C GLN A 190 33.60 108.15 -27.58
N PRO A 191 33.24 109.08 -28.48
CA PRO A 191 34.20 109.80 -29.32
C PRO A 191 34.90 110.95 -28.58
N ARG A 192 36.17 111.17 -28.96
CA ARG A 192 37.10 112.17 -28.40
C ARG A 192 36.64 113.62 -28.61
N THR A 193 36.75 114.41 -27.55
CA THR A 193 37.00 115.87 -27.51
C THR A 193 37.84 116.07 -26.25
N GLY A 194 38.92 116.86 -26.15
CA GLY A 194 39.49 117.95 -26.91
C GLY A 194 40.32 118.74 -25.87
N MET A 195 41.55 119.12 -26.22
CA MET A 195 42.62 119.72 -25.40
C MET A 195 42.21 120.86 -24.43
N ILE A 196 43.01 121.09 -23.36
CA ILE A 196 43.83 122.31 -23.08
C ILE A 196 44.57 122.20 -21.72
N PRO A 197 45.75 122.84 -21.51
CA PRO A 197 46.79 122.47 -20.54
C PRO A 197 47.07 123.49 -19.39
N HIS A 198 48.10 123.17 -18.58
CA HIS A 198 48.83 123.94 -17.55
C HIS A 198 48.17 124.00 -16.15
N ILE A 199 48.88 123.96 -15.02
CA ILE A 199 50.03 124.79 -14.59
C ILE A 199 50.88 124.04 -13.53
N ASN A 200 52.20 124.22 -13.58
CA ASN A 200 53.17 123.86 -12.53
C ASN A 200 52.97 124.74 -11.29
N VAL A 201 53.01 124.15 -10.09
CA VAL A 201 53.36 124.88 -8.86
C VAL A 201 54.40 124.06 -8.10
N VAL A 202 55.53 124.74 -7.87
CA VAL A 202 56.69 124.40 -7.05
C VAL A 202 56.40 124.84 -5.61
N GLU A 203 57.03 124.17 -4.64
CA GLU A 203 57.36 124.56 -3.24
C GLU A 203 57.09 123.33 -2.33
N GLU A 204 57.98 122.85 -1.46
CA GLU A 204 59.29 123.28 -0.95
C GLU A 204 60.04 122.01 -0.47
#